data_AF-A0A8H8U698-F1
#
_entry.id   AF-A0A8H8U698-F1
#
_cell.length_a   1.000
_cell.length_b   1.000
_cell.length_c   1.000
_cell.angle_alpha   90.00
_cell.angle_beta   90.00
_cell.angle_gamma   90.00
#
_symmetry.space_group_name_H-M   'P 1'
#
loop_
_entity.id
_entity.type
_entity.pdbx_description
1 polymer ?
#
loop_
_entity_poly.entity_id
_entity_poly.type
_entity_poly.pdbx_seq_one_letter_code
_entity_poly.pdbx_strand_id
1 'polypeptide(L)'
;MANRSHILMDFKDMDTVTPDEIHNRLKAHRYTLRNSSLAPEENAPLTQAEKDMYDQHKLPGNPHPLMLRLPAGIPFILGILLFLVLMPIFLFQPKVNIVTEKAPWLLTGIAVAIKIAWGTLETDVRMIEPFYILSLRHASPKVLTLDYTAMAFGWMPIRALMNGHFLVALVGLGSVLAEVLTICCTSFANVSGIDFTKNPPPARQRRGKNAINAGEETFRSFWISFGLAVSILFFLCFVATSVYSRRRHAFLPRQPSTIASILAFIHQSKMLYDFVGTEGMDNDSMVTRLVGIGKSYGLGWFTGRDGEMHCGVDEEEL
;
A
#
# COMPACT_ATOMS: atom_id res chain seq x y z
N MET A 1 0.45 -23.65 -8.35
CA MET A 1 -0.71 -23.13 -9.11
C MET A 1 -1.97 -23.88 -8.70
N ALA A 2 -3.14 -23.23 -8.80
CA ALA A 2 -4.43 -23.80 -8.38
C ALA A 2 -5.20 -24.50 -9.52
N ASN A 3 -4.73 -24.39 -10.76
CA ASN A 3 -5.36 -24.91 -11.97
C ASN A 3 -5.38 -26.45 -12.06
N ARG A 4 -4.40 -27.14 -11.48
CA ARG A 4 -4.22 -28.60 -11.55
C ARG A 4 -4.77 -29.36 -10.35
N SER A 5 -5.10 -28.66 -9.26
CA SER A 5 -5.59 -29.29 -8.04
C SER A 5 -7.08 -29.04 -7.83
N HIS A 6 -7.74 -30.00 -7.18
CA HIS A 6 -9.16 -29.90 -6.81
C HIS A 6 -9.45 -28.81 -5.76
N ILE A 7 -8.44 -28.04 -5.33
CA ILE A 7 -8.58 -26.99 -4.32
C ILE A 7 -9.63 -25.94 -4.69
N LEU A 8 -9.79 -25.64 -5.98
CA LEU A 8 -10.79 -24.65 -6.41
C LEU A 8 -12.22 -25.12 -6.10
N MET A 9 -12.49 -26.44 -6.07
CA MET A 9 -13.82 -26.96 -5.72
C MET A 9 -14.20 -26.66 -4.27
N ASP A 10 -13.21 -26.49 -3.39
CA ASP A 10 -13.44 -26.10 -1.99
C ASP A 10 -13.97 -24.66 -1.87
N PHE A 11 -13.93 -23.86 -2.94
CA PHE A 11 -14.40 -22.47 -2.99
C PHE A 11 -15.76 -22.32 -3.69
N LYS A 12 -16.47 -23.43 -3.92
CA LYS A 12 -17.81 -23.40 -4.51
C LYS A 12 -18.76 -22.49 -3.72
N ASP A 13 -19.51 -21.64 -4.43
CA ASP A 13 -20.47 -20.69 -3.87
C ASP A 13 -19.85 -19.72 -2.84
N MET A 14 -18.57 -19.38 -3.04
CA MET A 14 -17.84 -18.42 -2.19
C MET A 14 -17.43 -17.15 -2.92
N ASP A 15 -17.93 -16.89 -4.12
CA ASP A 15 -17.56 -15.74 -4.96
C ASP A 15 -17.92 -14.38 -4.32
N THR A 16 -19.08 -14.31 -3.65
CA THR A 16 -19.62 -13.09 -3.00
C THR A 16 -19.56 -13.13 -1.46
N VAL A 17 -19.06 -14.22 -0.89
CA VAL A 17 -19.06 -14.51 0.54
C VAL A 17 -18.03 -13.68 1.31
N THR A 18 -18.35 -13.33 2.56
CA THR A 18 -17.47 -12.56 3.44
C THR A 18 -16.20 -13.32 3.83
N PRO A 19 -15.08 -12.63 4.14
CA PRO A 19 -13.84 -13.29 4.53
C PRO A 19 -13.97 -14.23 5.75
N ASP A 20 -14.81 -13.86 6.74
CA ASP A 20 -15.05 -14.69 7.92
C ASP A 20 -15.75 -16.01 7.60
N GLU A 21 -16.68 -15.98 6.65
CA GLU A 21 -17.40 -17.18 6.25
C GLU A 21 -16.52 -18.10 5.40
N ILE A 22 -15.64 -17.55 4.56
CA ILE A 22 -14.59 -18.32 3.88
C ILE A 22 -13.67 -18.98 4.91
N HIS A 23 -13.21 -18.23 5.92
CA HIS A 23 -12.39 -18.78 6.99
C HIS A 23 -13.11 -19.91 7.73
N ASN A 24 -14.38 -19.72 8.09
CA ASN A 24 -15.15 -20.76 8.78
C ASN A 24 -15.37 -22.03 7.94
N ARG A 25 -15.50 -21.92 6.61
CA ARG A 25 -15.61 -23.08 5.72
C ARG A 25 -14.26 -23.78 5.51
N LEU A 26 -13.16 -23.03 5.46
CA LEU A 26 -11.83 -23.56 5.15
C LEU A 26 -11.00 -23.94 6.39
N LYS A 27 -11.32 -23.46 7.59
CA LYS A 27 -10.52 -23.72 8.82
C LYS A 27 -10.42 -25.19 9.21
N ALA A 28 -11.31 -26.04 8.70
CA ALA A 28 -11.28 -27.48 8.90
C ALA A 28 -10.40 -28.23 7.89
N HIS A 29 -9.95 -27.55 6.83
CA HIS A 29 -9.18 -28.12 5.73
C HIS A 29 -7.68 -27.81 5.91
N ARG A 30 -6.85 -28.82 5.64
CA ARG A 30 -5.39 -28.68 5.61
C ARG A 30 -4.93 -28.76 4.16
N TYR A 31 -4.02 -27.87 3.77
CA TYR A 31 -3.50 -27.80 2.40
C TYR A 31 -1.99 -28.05 2.39
N THR A 32 -1.53 -28.87 1.45
CA THR A 32 -0.11 -29.14 1.21
C THR A 32 0.29 -28.76 -0.20
N LEU A 33 1.54 -28.33 -0.37
CA LEU A 33 2.11 -28.08 -1.69
C LEU A 33 2.65 -29.41 -2.24
N ARG A 34 2.00 -29.95 -3.27
CA ARG A 34 2.44 -31.15 -4.00
C ARG A 34 2.64 -30.81 -5.47
N ASN A 35 3.82 -31.11 -6.02
CA ASN A 35 4.17 -30.83 -7.43
C ASN A 35 3.89 -29.37 -7.83
N SER A 36 4.28 -28.40 -6.99
CA SER A 36 4.03 -26.97 -7.19
C SER A 36 2.54 -26.60 -7.26
N SER A 37 1.63 -27.46 -6.78
CA SER A 37 0.17 -27.25 -6.72
C SER A 37 -0.33 -27.36 -5.28
N LEU A 38 -1.28 -26.50 -4.88
CA LEU A 38 -1.90 -26.57 -3.56
C LEU A 38 -2.97 -27.66 -3.57
N ALA A 39 -2.85 -28.72 -2.77
CA ALA A 39 -3.81 -29.81 -2.71
C ALA A 39 -4.31 -30.04 -1.26
N PRO A 40 -5.59 -30.42 -1.08
CA PRO A 40 -6.11 -30.80 0.23
C PRO A 40 -5.36 -32.02 0.78
N GLU A 41 -5.07 -32.00 2.08
CA GLU A 41 -4.43 -33.09 2.81
C GLU A 41 -5.48 -33.90 3.57
N GLU A 42 -5.87 -35.03 3.01
CA GLU A 42 -6.91 -35.92 3.57
C GLU A 42 -6.38 -36.82 4.70
N ASN A 43 -5.08 -37.08 4.72
CA ASN A 43 -4.46 -38.08 5.60
C ASN A 43 -4.13 -37.58 7.02
N ALA A 44 -4.28 -36.27 7.28
CA ALA A 44 -3.93 -35.65 8.56
C ALA A 44 -4.98 -34.60 8.95
N PRO A 45 -6.16 -35.02 9.45
CA PRO A 45 -7.21 -34.09 9.84
C PRO A 45 -6.76 -33.21 11.01
N LEU A 46 -7.17 -31.95 10.99
CA LEU A 46 -6.88 -30.98 12.06
C LEU A 46 -7.52 -31.41 13.38
N THR A 47 -6.75 -31.37 14.45
CA THR A 47 -7.23 -31.56 15.82
C THR A 47 -8.14 -30.39 16.23
N GLN A 48 -9.02 -30.62 17.22
CA GLN A 48 -9.92 -29.55 17.70
C GLN A 48 -9.15 -28.34 18.24
N ALA A 49 -8.03 -28.57 18.92
CA ALA A 49 -7.16 -27.52 19.42
C ALA A 49 -6.56 -26.66 18.30
N GLU A 50 -6.18 -27.27 17.17
CA GLU A 50 -5.69 -26.54 15.99
C GLU A 50 -6.81 -25.72 15.33
N LYS A 51 -8.05 -26.23 15.31
CA LYS A 51 -9.20 -25.48 14.77
C LYS A 51 -9.52 -24.26 15.65
N ASP A 52 -9.56 -24.45 16.96
CA ASP A 52 -9.91 -23.41 17.92
C ASP A 52 -8.81 -22.33 18.03
N MET A 53 -7.56 -22.65 17.67
CA MET A 53 -6.45 -21.69 17.63
C MET A 53 -6.75 -20.50 16.68
N TYR A 54 -7.51 -20.74 15.61
CA TYR A 54 -7.80 -19.73 14.58
C TYR A 54 -9.15 -19.02 14.75
N ASP A 55 -9.89 -19.27 15.83
CA ASP A 55 -11.21 -18.65 16.09
C ASP A 55 -11.12 -17.23 16.67
N GLN A 56 -9.92 -16.75 17.01
CA GLN A 56 -9.73 -15.49 17.73
C GLN A 56 -9.70 -14.23 16.83
N HIS A 57 -9.56 -14.37 15.51
CA HIS A 57 -9.40 -13.24 14.60
C HIS A 57 -10.60 -13.07 13.67
N LYS A 58 -11.44 -12.07 13.95
CA LYS A 58 -12.46 -11.63 12.99
C LYS A 58 -11.80 -10.83 11.87
N LEU A 59 -11.97 -11.28 10.64
CA LEU A 59 -11.56 -10.55 9.46
C LEU A 59 -12.52 -9.37 9.23
N PRO A 60 -12.04 -8.23 8.72
CA PRO A 60 -12.90 -7.09 8.48
C PRO A 60 -13.95 -7.43 7.41
N GLY A 61 -15.23 -7.42 7.79
CA GLY A 61 -16.34 -7.75 6.88
C GLY A 61 -16.61 -6.73 5.76
N ASN A 62 -15.94 -5.57 5.77
CA ASN A 62 -16.16 -4.54 4.76
C ASN A 62 -15.08 -4.62 3.65
N PRO A 63 -15.50 -4.65 2.37
CA PRO A 63 -14.65 -4.92 1.21
C PRO A 63 -13.54 -3.89 0.94
N HIS A 64 -13.58 -2.73 1.59
CA HIS A 64 -12.57 -1.70 1.42
C HIS A 64 -11.58 -1.66 2.59
N PRO A 65 -10.25 -1.62 2.37
CA PRO A 65 -9.25 -1.52 3.41
C PRO A 65 -9.47 -0.31 4.31
N LEU A 66 -9.16 -0.45 5.60
CA LEU A 66 -9.53 0.55 6.62
C LEU A 66 -8.92 1.92 6.31
N MET A 67 -7.66 1.99 5.88
CA MET A 67 -6.99 3.26 5.63
C MET A 67 -7.57 3.98 4.42
N LEU A 68 -8.11 3.25 3.44
CA LEU A 68 -8.77 3.85 2.28
C LEU A 68 -10.23 4.26 2.52
N ARG A 69 -10.79 4.01 3.72
CA ARG A 69 -12.14 4.47 4.06
C ARG A 69 -12.13 5.93 4.49
N LEU A 70 -13.17 6.68 4.10
CA LEU A 70 -13.38 8.08 4.51
C LEU A 70 -13.26 8.32 6.04
N PRO A 71 -13.84 7.48 6.93
CA PRO A 71 -13.71 7.69 8.37
C PRO A 71 -12.29 7.63 8.91
N ALA A 72 -11.39 6.85 8.29
CA ALA A 72 -9.98 6.78 8.67
C ALA A 72 -9.12 7.81 7.89
N GLY A 73 -9.51 8.11 6.66
CA GLY A 73 -8.79 9.06 5.81
C GLY A 73 -8.91 10.52 6.24
N ILE A 74 -10.08 10.93 6.73
CA ILE A 74 -10.29 12.29 7.24
C ILE A 74 -9.33 12.61 8.40
N PRO A 75 -9.27 11.81 9.50
CA PRO A 75 -8.33 12.10 10.58
C PRO A 75 -6.87 11.98 10.14
N PHE A 76 -6.55 11.13 9.16
CA PHE A 76 -5.19 11.04 8.62
C PHE A 76 -4.77 12.33 7.89
N ILE A 77 -5.59 12.84 6.96
CA ILE A 77 -5.31 14.10 6.25
C ILE A 77 -5.27 15.27 7.24
N LEU A 78 -6.23 15.33 8.18
CA LEU A 78 -6.25 16.35 9.22
C LEU A 78 -5.01 16.28 10.10
N GLY A 79 -4.50 15.09 10.40
CA GLY A 79 -3.24 14.90 11.14
C GLY A 79 -2.03 15.48 10.40
N ILE A 80 -1.93 15.24 9.09
CA ILE A 80 -0.87 15.82 8.25
C ILE A 80 -0.98 17.35 8.19
N LEU A 81 -2.20 17.89 7.98
CA LEU A 81 -2.45 19.34 7.96
C LEU A 81 -2.18 19.99 9.31
N LEU A 82 -2.58 19.34 10.40
CA LEU A 82 -2.28 19.80 11.75
C LEU A 82 -0.77 19.84 11.97
N PHE A 83 -0.03 18.81 11.55
CA PHE A 83 1.42 18.80 11.68
C PHE A 83 2.10 19.87 10.81
N LEU A 84 1.61 20.12 9.59
CA LEU A 84 2.04 21.21 8.72
C LEU A 84 1.96 22.58 9.42
N VAL A 85 0.90 22.82 10.20
CA VAL A 85 0.69 24.07 10.94
C VAL A 85 1.48 24.08 12.25
N LEU A 86 1.50 22.96 12.98
CA LEU A 86 2.16 22.86 14.27
C LEU A 86 3.69 22.93 14.15
N MET A 87 4.29 22.34 13.11
CA MET A 87 5.74 22.29 12.94
C MET A 87 6.38 23.70 12.99
N PRO A 88 5.96 24.71 12.20
CA PRO A 88 6.50 26.06 12.31
C PRO A 88 6.19 26.72 13.66
N ILE A 89 5.05 26.43 14.29
CA ILE A 89 4.72 26.96 15.63
C ILE A 89 5.73 26.43 16.67
N PHE A 90 6.04 25.13 16.64
CA PHE A 90 7.03 24.53 17.54
C PHE A 90 8.44 25.10 17.36
N LEU A 91 8.83 25.45 16.12
CA LEU A 91 10.18 25.91 15.81
C LEU A 91 10.41 27.41 16.00
N PHE A 92 9.38 28.24 15.80
CA PHE A 92 9.53 29.69 15.80
C PHE A 92 8.82 30.42 16.94
N GLN A 93 7.91 29.76 17.68
CA GLN A 93 7.18 30.43 18.75
C GLN A 93 7.91 30.30 20.11
N PRO A 94 8.33 31.41 20.76
CA PRO A 94 9.12 31.36 22.00
C PRO A 94 8.45 30.65 23.17
N LYS A 95 7.12 30.77 23.28
CA LYS A 95 6.35 30.13 24.35
C LYS A 95 6.22 28.61 24.18
N VAL A 96 6.33 28.12 22.94
CA VAL A 96 6.09 26.71 22.59
C VAL A 96 7.42 25.97 22.40
N ASN A 97 8.50 26.67 22.05
CA ASN A 97 9.84 26.07 21.92
C ASN A 97 10.33 25.35 23.19
N ILE A 98 9.85 25.77 24.37
CA ILE A 98 10.11 25.08 25.66
C ILE A 98 9.69 23.59 25.59
N VAL A 99 8.64 23.27 24.83
CA VAL A 99 8.20 21.89 24.63
C VAL A 99 9.21 21.13 23.76
N THR A 100 9.77 21.76 22.71
CA THR A 100 10.83 21.16 21.89
C THR A 100 12.12 20.96 22.70
N GLU A 101 12.45 21.89 23.62
CA GLU A 101 13.59 21.75 24.53
C GLU A 101 13.41 20.61 25.54
N LYS A 102 12.19 20.43 26.06
CA LYS A 102 11.88 19.36 27.03
C LYS A 102 11.61 18.00 26.39
N ALA A 103 11.11 17.99 25.16
CA ALA A 103 10.71 16.80 24.41
C ALA A 103 11.21 16.89 22.95
N PRO A 104 12.52 16.79 22.72
CA PRO A 104 13.10 16.88 21.37
C PRO A 104 12.59 15.78 20.43
N TRP A 105 12.21 14.63 20.98
CA TRP A 105 11.63 13.49 20.24
C TRP A 105 10.19 13.73 19.76
N LEU A 106 9.52 14.81 20.17
CA LEU A 106 8.10 15.01 19.85
C LEU A 106 7.87 15.16 18.33
N LEU A 107 8.66 16.00 17.67
CA LEU A 107 8.53 16.24 16.22
C LEU A 107 8.86 14.98 15.41
N THR A 108 9.88 14.22 15.83
CA THR A 108 10.23 12.96 15.18
C THR A 108 9.18 11.89 15.42
N GLY A 109 8.64 11.80 16.64
CA GLY A 109 7.57 10.87 16.98
C GLY A 109 6.32 11.09 16.13
N ILE A 110 5.91 12.35 15.91
CA ILE A 110 4.78 12.68 15.03
C ILE A 110 5.11 12.34 13.56
N ALA A 111 6.32 12.65 13.09
CA ALA A 111 6.75 12.29 11.74
C ALA A 111 6.75 10.77 11.50
N VAL A 112 7.20 9.98 12.49
CA VAL A 112 7.15 8.51 12.45
C VAL A 112 5.71 8.01 12.45
N ALA A 113 4.81 8.61 13.23
CA ALA A 113 3.39 8.25 13.22
C ALA A 113 2.76 8.50 11.83
N ILE A 114 3.06 9.64 11.20
CA ILE A 114 2.64 9.96 9.83
C ILE A 114 3.21 8.94 8.85
N LYS A 115 4.51 8.61 8.96
CA LYS A 115 5.17 7.60 8.12
C LYS A 115 4.50 6.23 8.23
N ILE A 116 4.21 5.75 9.44
CA ILE A 116 3.54 4.46 9.66
C ILE A 116 2.15 4.45 9.01
N ALA A 117 1.37 5.51 9.23
CA ALA A 117 0.06 5.65 8.62
C ALA A 117 0.13 5.80 7.08
N TRP A 118 1.17 6.44 6.55
CA TRP A 118 1.41 6.48 5.11
C TRP A 118 1.72 5.10 4.54
N GLY A 119 2.52 4.30 5.23
CA GLY A 119 2.86 2.93 4.82
C GLY A 119 1.65 2.00 4.73
N THR A 120 0.67 2.16 5.63
CA THR A 120 -0.58 1.40 5.55
C THR A 120 -1.43 1.86 4.36
N LEU A 121 -1.55 3.17 4.11
CA LEU A 121 -2.21 3.71 2.92
C LEU A 121 -1.56 3.17 1.64
N GLU A 122 -0.23 3.18 1.57
CA GLU A 122 0.52 2.66 0.43
C GLU A 122 0.24 1.17 0.19
N THR A 123 0.28 0.37 1.25
CA THR A 123 0.03 -1.07 1.16
C THR A 123 -1.39 -1.34 0.64
N ASP A 124 -2.37 -0.60 1.15
CA ASP A 124 -3.77 -0.72 0.73
C ASP A 124 -3.96 -0.33 -0.75
N VAL A 125 -3.31 0.75 -1.21
CA VAL A 125 -3.33 1.17 -2.63
C VAL A 125 -2.69 0.11 -3.53
N ARG A 126 -1.50 -0.40 -3.15
CA ARG A 126 -0.78 -1.44 -3.92
C ARG A 126 -1.59 -2.72 -4.05
N MET A 127 -2.27 -3.13 -2.98
CA MET A 127 -3.11 -4.33 -2.96
C MET A 127 -4.34 -4.20 -3.88
N ILE A 128 -4.94 -3.02 -3.93
CA ILE A 128 -6.15 -2.77 -4.73
C ILE A 128 -5.86 -2.49 -6.21
N GLU A 129 -4.69 -1.96 -6.55
CA GLU A 129 -4.39 -1.49 -7.91
C GLU A 129 -4.69 -2.51 -9.02
N PRO A 130 -4.24 -3.77 -8.95
CA PRO A 130 -4.48 -4.73 -10.03
C PRO A 130 -5.98 -4.97 -10.25
N PHE A 131 -6.73 -5.09 -9.16
CA PHE A 131 -8.18 -5.29 -9.20
C PHE A 131 -8.93 -4.05 -9.70
N TYR A 132 -8.43 -2.86 -9.39
CA TYR A 132 -9.00 -1.63 -9.95
C TYR A 132 -8.83 -1.57 -11.47
N ILE A 133 -7.65 -1.93 -11.98
CA ILE A 133 -7.41 -1.98 -13.43
C ILE A 133 -8.32 -3.02 -14.09
N LEU A 134 -8.50 -4.19 -13.47
CA LEU A 134 -9.44 -5.21 -13.94
C LEU A 134 -10.90 -4.73 -13.92
N SER A 135 -11.28 -3.89 -12.95
CA SER A 135 -12.64 -3.32 -12.86
C SER A 135 -12.98 -2.34 -13.99
N LEU A 136 -11.96 -1.77 -14.66
CA LEU A 136 -12.16 -0.88 -15.81
C LEU A 136 -12.46 -1.62 -17.12
N ARG A 137 -12.52 -2.97 -17.08
CA ARG A 137 -12.68 -3.88 -18.24
C ARG A 137 -11.50 -3.83 -19.21
N HIS A 138 -11.43 -4.84 -20.08
CA HIS A 138 -10.41 -4.95 -21.14
C HIS A 138 -8.95 -4.78 -20.67
N ALA A 139 -8.63 -5.25 -19.47
CA ALA A 139 -7.29 -5.11 -18.91
C ALA A 139 -6.28 -6.01 -19.66
N SER A 140 -5.05 -5.51 -19.77
CA SER A 140 -3.95 -6.27 -20.34
C SER A 140 -3.60 -7.49 -19.47
N PRO A 141 -3.18 -8.63 -20.07
CA PRO A 141 -2.73 -9.80 -19.33
C PRO A 141 -1.62 -9.54 -18.31
N LYS A 142 -0.82 -8.48 -18.52
CA LYS A 142 0.25 -8.04 -17.61
C LYS A 142 -0.25 -7.72 -16.20
N VAL A 143 -1.52 -7.34 -16.07
CA VAL A 143 -2.13 -6.98 -14.78
C VAL A 143 -2.31 -8.20 -13.89
N LEU A 144 -2.51 -9.40 -14.47
CA LEU A 144 -2.72 -10.63 -13.71
C LEU A 144 -1.45 -11.11 -12.99
N THR A 145 -0.28 -10.78 -13.53
CA THR A 145 1.03 -11.12 -12.96
C THR A 145 1.65 -9.94 -12.19
N LEU A 146 0.88 -8.87 -11.98
CA LEU A 146 1.35 -7.63 -11.40
C LEU A 146 1.42 -7.74 -9.87
N ASP A 147 2.62 -7.93 -9.35
CA ASP A 147 2.86 -7.97 -7.91
C ASP A 147 3.55 -6.68 -7.43
N TYR A 148 2.75 -5.71 -6.95
CA TYR A 148 3.26 -4.50 -6.30
C TYR A 148 3.48 -4.67 -4.78
N THR A 149 2.94 -5.73 -4.17
CA THR A 149 3.03 -5.94 -2.72
C THR A 149 4.40 -6.48 -2.33
N ALA A 150 5.04 -7.26 -3.20
CA ALA A 150 6.38 -7.82 -2.96
C ALA A 150 7.55 -6.90 -3.38
N MET A 151 7.28 -5.72 -3.97
CA MET A 151 8.36 -4.84 -4.45
C MET A 151 9.00 -4.02 -3.33
N ALA A 152 10.33 -3.96 -3.35
CA ALA A 152 11.11 -3.07 -2.49
C ALA A 152 10.58 -1.62 -2.56
N PHE A 153 10.43 -1.03 -1.39
CA PHE A 153 9.81 0.28 -1.17
C PHE A 153 10.33 1.40 -2.09
N GLY A 154 11.65 1.45 -2.35
CA GLY A 154 12.24 2.47 -3.23
C GLY A 154 12.14 2.19 -4.74
N TRP A 155 11.96 0.94 -5.15
CA TRP A 155 11.92 0.55 -6.57
C TRP A 155 10.50 0.61 -7.16
N MET A 156 9.49 0.36 -6.32
CA MET A 156 8.08 0.41 -6.71
C MET A 156 7.69 1.69 -7.47
N PRO A 157 8.04 2.92 -7.01
CA PRO A 157 7.55 4.15 -7.64
C PRO A 157 8.05 4.30 -9.08
N ILE A 158 9.30 3.92 -9.34
CA ILE A 158 9.93 3.97 -10.66
C ILE A 158 9.21 3.00 -11.59
N ARG A 159 8.99 1.76 -11.16
CA ARG A 159 8.31 0.74 -11.96
C ARG A 159 6.83 1.07 -12.17
N ALA A 160 6.14 1.63 -11.19
CA ALA A 160 4.75 2.07 -11.33
C ALA A 160 4.62 3.21 -12.35
N LEU A 161 5.57 4.17 -12.34
CA LEU A 161 5.61 5.26 -13.31
C LEU A 161 5.85 4.74 -14.73
N MET A 162 6.79 3.80 -14.91
CA MET A 162 7.07 3.18 -16.21
C MET A 162 5.87 2.40 -16.77
N ASN A 163 5.01 1.87 -15.89
CA ASN A 163 3.79 1.15 -16.28
C ASN A 163 2.56 2.08 -16.45
N GLY A 164 2.71 3.39 -16.28
CA GLY A 164 1.61 4.36 -16.41
C GLY A 164 0.66 4.41 -15.20
N HIS A 165 0.98 3.75 -14.09
CA HIS A 165 0.18 3.75 -12.87
C HIS A 165 0.57 4.93 -11.98
N PHE A 166 0.26 6.15 -12.44
CA PHE A 166 0.71 7.41 -11.83
C PHE A 166 0.31 7.56 -10.36
N LEU A 167 -0.89 7.12 -9.97
CA LEU A 167 -1.34 7.24 -8.58
C LEU A 167 -0.49 6.38 -7.64
N VAL A 168 -0.21 5.13 -8.03
CA VAL A 168 0.65 4.22 -7.26
C VAL A 168 2.07 4.76 -7.18
N ALA A 169 2.59 5.32 -8.28
CA ALA A 169 3.90 5.96 -8.31
C ALA A 169 3.99 7.16 -7.34
N LEU A 170 2.98 8.02 -7.31
CA LEU A 170 2.92 9.16 -6.38
C LEU A 170 2.85 8.72 -4.92
N VAL A 171 2.05 7.70 -4.62
CA VAL A 171 1.93 7.14 -3.27
C VAL A 171 3.26 6.54 -2.80
N GLY A 172 3.94 5.80 -3.68
CA GLY A 172 5.25 5.25 -3.37
C GLY A 172 6.34 6.31 -3.23
N LEU A 173 6.29 7.37 -4.04
CA LEU A 173 7.18 8.53 -3.86
C LEU A 173 6.94 9.21 -2.51
N GLY A 174 5.67 9.36 -2.10
CA GLY A 174 5.31 9.89 -0.79
C GLY A 174 5.92 9.08 0.36
N SER A 175 6.02 7.78 0.16
CA SER A 175 6.65 6.87 1.10
C SER A 175 8.13 7.20 1.29
N VAL A 176 8.89 7.33 0.20
CA VAL A 176 10.30 7.78 0.24
C VAL A 176 10.42 9.17 0.87
N LEU A 177 9.52 10.10 0.54
CA LEU A 177 9.54 11.44 1.11
C LEU A 177 9.19 11.46 2.61
N ALA A 178 8.37 10.52 3.12
CA ALA A 178 8.08 10.40 4.55
C ALA A 178 9.32 9.99 5.37
N GLU A 179 10.24 9.22 4.79
CA GLU A 179 11.55 8.95 5.39
C GLU A 179 12.39 10.24 5.48
N VAL A 180 12.46 10.99 4.37
CA VAL A 180 13.17 12.28 4.32
C VAL A 180 12.58 13.27 5.33
N LEU A 181 11.25 13.32 5.47
CA LEU A 181 10.58 14.13 6.48
C LEU A 181 11.03 13.74 7.89
N THR A 182 11.10 12.45 8.20
CA THR A 182 11.54 11.95 9.51
C THR A 182 12.97 12.38 9.81
N ILE A 183 13.85 12.32 8.82
CA ILE A 183 15.23 12.80 8.92
C ILE A 183 15.26 14.32 9.17
N CYS A 184 14.47 15.10 8.43
CA CYS A 184 14.37 16.55 8.62
C CYS A 184 13.88 16.90 10.03
N CYS A 185 12.82 16.25 10.51
CA CYS A 185 12.28 16.44 11.86
C CYS A 185 13.32 16.09 12.95
N THR A 186 14.16 15.09 12.70
CA THR A 186 15.25 14.72 13.61
C THR A 186 16.32 15.80 13.68
N SER A 187 16.63 16.43 12.54
CA SER A 187 17.55 17.58 12.52
C SER A 187 17.00 18.78 13.31
N PHE A 188 15.68 19.00 13.32
CA PHE A 188 15.06 20.11 14.05
C PHE A 188 14.97 19.87 15.56
N ALA A 189 14.97 18.62 16.00
CA ALA A 189 14.90 18.27 17.42
C ALA A 189 16.04 18.87 18.27
N ASN A 190 17.21 19.08 17.65
CA ASN A 190 18.40 19.57 18.33
C ASN A 190 18.64 21.07 18.14
N VAL A 191 17.79 21.78 17.39
CA VAL A 191 18.06 23.17 17.02
C VAL A 191 16.80 24.04 17.08
N SER A 192 16.88 25.14 17.82
CA SER A 192 15.80 26.12 17.94
C SER A 192 15.77 27.05 16.72
N GLY A 193 14.64 27.07 15.98
CA GLY A 193 14.45 27.99 14.85
C GLY A 193 14.53 29.47 15.24
N ILE A 194 14.21 29.77 16.50
CA ILE A 194 14.24 31.12 17.08
C ILE A 194 15.66 31.71 17.06
N ASP A 195 16.68 30.90 17.35
CA ASP A 195 18.07 31.37 17.43
C ASP A 195 18.58 31.86 16.06
N PHE A 196 18.13 31.20 14.99
CA PHE A 196 18.42 31.62 13.62
C PHE A 196 17.64 32.87 13.20
N THR A 197 16.41 33.07 13.70
CA THR A 197 15.64 34.28 13.37
C THR A 197 16.13 35.54 14.10
N LYS A 198 16.64 35.40 15.32
CA LYS A 198 17.09 36.52 16.16
C LYS A 198 18.54 36.94 15.88
N ASN A 199 19.40 35.99 15.49
CA ASN A 199 20.81 36.24 15.21
C ASN A 199 21.12 35.96 13.73
N PRO A 200 20.65 36.78 12.78
CA PRO A 200 21.01 36.62 11.38
C PRO A 200 22.53 36.77 11.20
N PRO A 201 23.15 36.05 10.25
CA PRO A 201 24.59 36.15 10.03
C PRO A 201 25.01 37.60 9.77
N PRO A 202 26.11 38.08 10.37
CA PRO A 202 26.55 39.46 10.22
C PRO A 202 26.76 39.80 8.75
N ALA A 203 26.25 40.96 8.31
CA ALA A 203 26.37 41.43 6.94
C ALA A 203 27.85 41.58 6.55
N ARG A 204 28.36 40.58 5.82
CA ARG A 204 29.61 40.55 5.04
C ARG A 204 30.72 41.52 5.50
N GLN A 205 31.16 41.41 6.74
CA GLN A 205 32.40 42.08 7.19
C GLN A 205 33.58 41.15 6.88
N ARG A 206 34.54 41.67 6.10
CA ARG A 206 35.76 40.97 5.63
C ARG A 206 36.63 40.48 6.81
N ARG A 207 36.30 39.36 7.44
CA ARG A 207 37.16 38.76 8.47
C ARG A 207 37.23 37.23 8.35
N GLY A 208 38.38 36.74 7.90
CA GLY A 208 38.81 35.34 8.00
C GLY A 208 37.99 34.32 7.19
N LYS A 209 38.57 33.84 6.08
CA LYS A 209 37.97 32.85 5.14
C LYS A 209 37.44 31.55 5.78
N ASN A 210 37.80 31.22 7.01
CA ASN A 210 37.51 29.91 7.61
C ASN A 210 36.44 29.94 8.73
N ALA A 211 36.21 31.08 9.39
CA ALA A 211 35.25 31.19 10.50
C ALA A 211 33.83 31.60 10.05
N ILE A 212 33.71 32.29 8.90
CA ILE A 212 32.41 32.73 8.35
C ILE A 212 31.65 31.56 7.72
N ASN A 213 32.34 30.59 7.11
CA ASN A 213 31.68 29.51 6.37
C ASN A 213 30.83 28.59 7.28
N ALA A 214 31.31 28.25 8.47
CA ALA A 214 30.62 27.29 9.35
C ALA A 214 29.24 27.78 9.87
N GLY A 215 29.14 29.06 10.24
CA GLY A 215 27.88 29.65 10.72
C GLY A 215 26.89 29.93 9.59
N GLU A 216 27.38 30.40 8.44
CA GLU A 216 26.55 30.70 7.27
C GLU A 216 26.00 29.42 6.62
N GLU A 217 26.79 28.34 6.57
CA GLU A 217 26.36 27.02 6.07
C GLU A 217 25.27 26.41 6.96
N THR A 218 25.39 26.55 8.29
CA THR A 218 24.38 26.05 9.24
C THR A 218 23.04 26.79 9.07
N PHE A 219 23.08 28.12 8.92
CA PHE A 219 21.89 28.95 8.71
C PHE A 219 21.15 28.58 7.41
N ARG A 220 21.89 28.43 6.30
CA ARG A 220 21.29 28.05 5.01
C ARG A 220 20.71 26.64 5.04
N SER A 221 21.42 25.70 5.66
CA SER A 221 20.97 24.30 5.77
C SER A 221 19.65 24.18 6.54
N PHE A 222 19.47 24.98 7.61
CA PHE A 222 18.21 25.01 8.36
C PHE A 222 17.02 25.40 7.48
N TRP A 223 17.13 26.51 6.73
CA TRP A 223 16.03 26.99 5.87
C TRP A 223 15.73 26.05 4.71
N ILE A 224 16.76 25.44 4.12
CA ILE A 224 16.58 24.44 3.06
C ILE A 224 15.82 23.22 3.62
N SER A 225 16.25 22.67 4.75
CA SER A 225 15.57 21.55 5.40
C SER A 225 14.15 21.89 5.82
N PHE A 226 13.92 23.09 6.34
CA PHE A 226 12.59 23.57 6.72
C PHE A 226 11.66 23.67 5.49
N GLY A 227 12.13 24.31 4.41
CA GLY A 227 11.36 24.41 3.16
C GLY A 227 11.09 23.04 2.54
N LEU A 228 12.05 22.13 2.61
CA LEU A 228 11.90 20.75 2.15
C LEU A 228 10.84 20.00 2.96
N ALA A 229 10.87 20.08 4.29
CA ALA A 229 9.89 19.43 5.16
C ALA A 229 8.46 19.93 4.90
N VAL A 230 8.27 21.25 4.78
CA VAL A 230 6.97 21.86 4.44
C VAL A 230 6.49 21.40 3.06
N SER A 231 7.38 21.36 2.06
CA SER A 231 7.05 20.90 0.71
C SER A 231 6.64 19.43 0.70
N ILE A 232 7.33 18.58 1.47
CA ILE A 232 6.97 17.17 1.63
C ILE A 232 5.59 17.03 2.26
N LEU A 233 5.30 17.74 3.35
CA LEU A 233 3.98 17.68 4.00
C LEU A 233 2.85 18.11 3.06
N PHE A 234 3.08 19.15 2.26
CA PHE A 234 2.13 19.58 1.23
C PHE A 234 1.91 18.50 0.16
N PHE A 235 2.99 17.87 -0.29
CA PHE A 235 2.94 16.75 -1.24
C PHE A 235 2.15 15.56 -0.67
N LEU A 236 2.45 15.15 0.57
CA LEU A 236 1.75 14.05 1.23
C LEU A 236 0.25 14.35 1.36
N CYS A 237 -0.11 15.58 1.76
CA CYS A 237 -1.50 16.00 1.85
C CYS A 237 -2.23 15.96 0.48
N PHE A 238 -1.57 16.47 -0.57
CA PHE A 238 -2.10 16.45 -1.93
C PHE A 238 -2.32 15.03 -2.46
N VAL A 239 -1.33 14.16 -2.29
CA VAL A 239 -1.42 12.77 -2.75
C VAL A 239 -2.47 12.00 -1.95
N ALA A 240 -2.51 12.13 -0.62
CA ALA A 240 -3.55 11.52 0.20
C ALA A 240 -4.94 11.95 -0.28
N THR A 241 -5.18 13.25 -0.44
CA THR A 241 -6.45 13.79 -0.95
C THR A 241 -6.81 13.21 -2.32
N SER A 242 -5.83 13.11 -3.23
CA SER A 242 -6.02 12.52 -4.56
C SER A 242 -6.39 11.04 -4.50
N VAL A 243 -5.77 10.28 -3.60
CA VAL A 243 -6.09 8.86 -3.36
C VAL A 243 -7.53 8.71 -2.90
N TYR A 244 -7.96 9.44 -1.86
CA TYR A 244 -9.33 9.35 -1.37
C TYR A 244 -10.35 9.84 -2.40
N SER A 245 -10.03 10.86 -3.20
CA SER A 245 -10.93 11.33 -4.25
C SER A 245 -11.16 10.28 -5.34
N ARG A 246 -10.14 9.50 -5.71
CA ARG A 246 -10.22 8.51 -6.80
C ARG A 246 -10.57 7.09 -6.35
N ARG A 247 -10.25 6.74 -5.10
CA ARG A 247 -10.34 5.37 -4.56
C ARG A 247 -11.41 5.20 -3.49
N ARG A 248 -12.32 6.16 -3.27
CA ARG A 248 -13.36 6.07 -2.22
C ARG A 248 -14.43 5.00 -2.44
N HIS A 249 -14.59 4.47 -3.65
CA HIS A 249 -15.70 3.59 -4.01
C HIS A 249 -15.29 2.12 -3.91
N ALA A 250 -16.06 1.35 -3.14
CA ALA A 250 -15.92 -0.10 -3.10
C ALA A 250 -16.43 -0.70 -4.41
N PHE A 251 -15.59 -1.52 -5.06
CA PHE A 251 -15.91 -2.18 -6.32
C PHE A 251 -15.78 -3.71 -6.24
N LEU A 252 -15.20 -4.23 -5.15
CA LEU A 252 -15.09 -5.67 -4.88
C LEU A 252 -16.12 -6.11 -3.84
N PRO A 253 -16.64 -7.34 -3.92
CA PRO A 253 -17.45 -7.95 -2.85
C PRO A 253 -16.69 -8.11 -1.53
N ARG A 254 -15.36 -8.32 -1.59
CA ARG A 254 -14.46 -8.49 -0.43
C ARG A 254 -13.05 -7.97 -0.71
N GLN A 255 -12.27 -7.76 0.35
CA GLN A 255 -10.85 -7.39 0.22
C GLN A 255 -10.02 -8.58 -0.31
N PRO A 256 -9.13 -8.37 -1.30
CA PRO A 256 -8.24 -9.40 -1.81
C PRO A 256 -6.98 -9.52 -0.93
N SER A 257 -7.14 -9.57 0.40
CA SER A 257 -6.02 -9.57 1.35
C SER A 257 -5.48 -10.96 1.66
N THR A 258 -6.21 -12.03 1.30
CA THR A 258 -5.82 -13.42 1.54
C THR A 258 -5.83 -14.24 0.26
N ILE A 259 -4.96 -15.27 0.20
CA ILE A 259 -4.93 -16.23 -0.92
C ILE A 259 -6.31 -16.87 -1.11
N ALA A 260 -7.00 -17.23 -0.02
CA ALA A 260 -8.36 -17.77 -0.06
C ALA A 260 -9.36 -16.80 -0.74
N SER A 261 -9.26 -15.51 -0.43
CA SER A 261 -10.12 -14.49 -1.07
C SER A 261 -9.84 -14.37 -2.57
N ILE A 262 -8.58 -14.49 -2.99
CA ILE A 262 -8.19 -14.48 -4.41
C ILE A 262 -8.66 -15.76 -5.12
N LEU A 263 -8.48 -16.94 -4.49
CA LEU A 263 -8.91 -18.23 -5.03
C LEU A 263 -10.42 -18.28 -5.27
N ALA A 264 -11.22 -17.73 -4.35
CA ALA A 264 -12.66 -17.63 -4.57
C ALA A 264 -13.05 -16.61 -5.66
N PHE A 265 -12.21 -15.65 -6.04
CA PHE A 265 -12.48 -14.73 -7.17
C PHE A 265 -12.13 -15.34 -8.53
N ILE A 266 -11.31 -16.38 -8.56
CA ILE A 266 -10.95 -17.09 -9.80
C ILE A 266 -11.64 -18.46 -9.89
N HIS A 267 -12.53 -18.76 -8.94
CA HIS A 267 -13.34 -19.97 -8.97
C HIS A 267 -14.18 -19.99 -10.26
N GLN A 268 -14.11 -21.12 -10.99
CA GLN A 268 -14.78 -21.35 -12.27
C GLN A 268 -14.48 -20.38 -13.42
N SER A 269 -13.46 -19.54 -13.28
CA SER A 269 -12.99 -18.68 -14.36
C SER A 269 -12.36 -19.47 -15.51
N LYS A 270 -12.67 -19.07 -16.75
CA LYS A 270 -12.09 -19.60 -17.98
C LYS A 270 -10.64 -19.14 -18.18
N MET A 271 -10.27 -17.98 -17.64
CA MET A 271 -8.88 -17.48 -17.58
C MET A 271 -7.90 -18.55 -17.06
N LEU A 272 -8.32 -19.45 -16.16
CA LEU A 272 -7.45 -20.49 -15.61
C LEU A 272 -6.82 -21.40 -16.68
N TYR A 273 -7.46 -21.57 -17.85
CA TYR A 273 -6.91 -22.34 -18.96
C TYR A 273 -5.66 -21.70 -19.56
N ASP A 274 -5.57 -20.37 -19.55
CA ASP A 274 -4.44 -19.63 -20.09
C ASP A 274 -3.16 -19.84 -19.26
N PHE A 275 -3.32 -20.18 -17.97
CA PHE A 275 -2.23 -20.45 -17.03
C PHE A 275 -1.78 -21.93 -17.01
N VAL A 276 -2.42 -22.83 -17.76
CA VAL A 276 -2.03 -24.26 -17.79
C VAL A 276 -0.62 -24.43 -18.34
N GLY A 277 0.29 -25.07 -17.60
CA GLY A 277 1.67 -25.25 -18.06
C GLY A 277 2.58 -24.05 -17.77
N THR A 278 2.14 -23.09 -16.95
CA THR A 278 2.98 -21.95 -16.52
C THR A 278 3.64 -22.19 -15.14
N GLU A 279 3.50 -23.38 -14.55
CA GLU A 279 3.87 -23.66 -13.16
C GLU A 279 5.37 -23.52 -12.86
N GLY A 280 6.22 -23.75 -13.87
CA GLY A 280 7.68 -23.61 -13.78
C GLY A 280 8.25 -22.39 -14.48
N MET A 281 7.40 -21.49 -15.00
CA MET A 281 7.83 -20.29 -15.71
C MET A 281 8.19 -19.18 -14.72
N ASP A 282 9.17 -18.35 -15.09
CA ASP A 282 9.37 -17.06 -14.43
C ASP A 282 8.26 -16.06 -14.80
N ASN A 283 8.23 -14.92 -14.12
CA ASN A 283 7.19 -13.90 -14.33
C ASN A 283 7.25 -13.33 -15.77
N ASP A 284 8.45 -13.08 -16.31
CA ASP A 284 8.62 -12.47 -17.63
C ASP A 284 8.20 -13.42 -18.78
N SER A 285 8.52 -14.70 -18.66
CA SER A 285 8.09 -15.74 -19.61
C SER A 285 6.57 -15.96 -19.54
N MET A 286 6.01 -15.95 -18.33
CA MET A 286 4.56 -16.05 -18.14
C MET A 286 3.84 -14.86 -18.78
N VAL A 287 4.33 -13.64 -18.56
CA VAL A 287 3.81 -12.43 -19.20
C VAL A 287 3.90 -12.52 -20.72
N THR A 288 5.04 -12.94 -21.25
CA THR A 288 5.24 -13.07 -22.71
C THR A 288 4.25 -14.06 -23.32
N ARG A 289 4.02 -15.19 -22.64
CA ARG A 289 3.02 -16.18 -23.05
C ARG A 289 1.61 -15.61 -23.03
N LEU A 290 1.20 -14.99 -21.93
CA LEU A 290 -0.15 -14.43 -21.78
C LEU A 290 -0.42 -13.29 -22.79
N VAL A 291 0.57 -12.44 -23.05
CA VAL A 291 0.50 -11.41 -24.10
C VAL A 291 0.37 -12.06 -25.50
N GLY A 292 1.05 -13.16 -25.75
CA GLY A 292 0.96 -13.92 -27.00
C GLY A 292 -0.41 -14.56 -27.25
N ILE A 293 -1.21 -14.81 -26.21
CA ILE A 293 -2.60 -15.30 -26.35
C ILE A 293 -3.52 -14.19 -26.90
N GLY A 294 -3.21 -12.92 -26.62
CA GLY A 294 -3.95 -11.77 -27.16
C GLY A 294 -5.34 -11.54 -26.54
N LYS A 295 -5.62 -12.15 -25.39
CA LYS A 295 -6.86 -11.95 -24.62
C LYS A 295 -6.78 -10.72 -23.71
N SER A 296 -7.93 -10.20 -23.32
CA SER A 296 -8.09 -9.21 -22.26
C SER A 296 -8.91 -9.77 -21.11
N TYR A 297 -8.73 -9.21 -19.92
CA TYR A 297 -9.37 -9.70 -18.70
C TYR A 297 -10.13 -8.59 -17.98
N GLY A 298 -11.14 -8.98 -17.21
CA GLY A 298 -11.99 -8.05 -16.48
C GLY A 298 -12.39 -8.61 -15.12
N LEU A 299 -12.81 -7.71 -14.23
CA LEU A 299 -13.46 -8.04 -12.98
C LEU A 299 -14.95 -7.74 -13.11
N GLY A 300 -15.80 -8.73 -12.86
CA GLY A 300 -17.24 -8.58 -12.91
C GLY A 300 -18.01 -9.89 -12.78
N TRP A 301 -19.26 -9.86 -13.22
CA TRP A 301 -20.10 -11.05 -13.34
C TRP A 301 -19.81 -11.73 -14.67
N PHE A 302 -19.55 -13.04 -14.65
CA PHE A 302 -19.27 -13.85 -15.84
C PHE A 302 -19.96 -15.21 -15.75
N THR A 303 -20.17 -15.85 -16.91
CA THR A 303 -20.64 -17.24 -16.97
C THR A 303 -19.45 -18.19 -16.81
N GLY A 304 -19.41 -18.92 -15.70
CA GLY A 304 -18.35 -19.86 -15.36
C GLY A 304 -18.34 -21.12 -16.21
N ARG A 305 -17.34 -21.98 -15.98
CA ARG A 305 -17.19 -23.27 -16.69
C ARG A 305 -18.32 -24.26 -16.39
N ASP A 306 -19.05 -24.06 -15.31
CA ASP A 306 -20.25 -24.82 -14.92
C ASP A 306 -21.54 -24.30 -15.58
N GLY A 307 -21.47 -23.18 -16.31
CA GLY A 307 -22.63 -22.53 -16.92
C GLY A 307 -23.43 -21.65 -15.96
N GLU A 308 -23.00 -21.53 -14.70
CA GLU A 308 -23.62 -20.65 -13.71
C GLU A 308 -22.96 -19.26 -13.70
N MET A 309 -23.65 -18.26 -13.13
CA MET A 309 -23.14 -16.90 -13.00
C MET A 309 -22.28 -16.76 -11.75
N HIS A 310 -21.04 -16.30 -11.91
CA HIS A 310 -20.08 -16.07 -10.82
C HIS A 310 -19.58 -14.63 -10.84
N CYS A 311 -19.23 -14.09 -9.66
CA CYS A 311 -18.60 -12.78 -9.52
C CYS A 311 -17.08 -12.93 -9.28
N GLY A 312 -16.25 -12.44 -10.21
CA GLY A 312 -14.80 -12.62 -10.09
C GLY A 312 -14.00 -12.05 -11.25
N VAL A 313 -12.79 -12.58 -11.44
CA VAL A 313 -11.89 -12.20 -12.54
C VAL A 313 -11.97 -13.24 -13.63
N ASP A 314 -12.29 -12.83 -14.86
CA ASP A 314 -12.31 -13.73 -16.02
C ASP A 314 -11.84 -13.06 -17.32
N GLU A 315 -11.73 -13.84 -18.39
CA GLU A 315 -11.49 -13.35 -19.75
C GLU A 315 -12.70 -12.55 -20.28
N GLU A 316 -12.44 -11.47 -21.02
CA GLU A 316 -13.46 -10.65 -21.69
C GLU A 316 -13.86 -11.27 -23.06
N GLU A 317 -15.11 -11.13 -23.52
CA GLU A 317 -16.22 -10.38 -22.90
C GLU A 317 -16.95 -11.16 -21.78
N LEU A 318 -17.20 -10.47 -20.65
CA LEU A 318 -17.89 -10.97 -19.45
C LEU A 318 -19.41 -11.10 -19.60
#